data_AF-A0A812GEQ7-F1
#
_entry.id   AF-A0A812GEQ7-F1
#
_cell.length_a   1.000
_cell.length_b   1.000
_cell.length_c   1.000
_cell.angle_alpha   90.00
_cell.angle_beta   90.00
_cell.angle_gamma   90.00
#
_symmetry.space_group_name_H-M   'P 1'
#
loop_
_entity.id
_entity.type
_entity.pdbx_description
1 polymer ?
#
loop_
_entity_poly.entity_id
_entity_poly.type
_entity_poly.pdbx_seq_one_letter_code
_entity_poly.pdbx_strand_id
1 'polypeptide(L)'
;MARALVLSLVVLSSADATPCAGLYGAESLQCAWEEDVKSCLETSCRGCGGEQCQLCREDAQIINACCQDHWHSVDPPQMCKDAKEDLKPKNPCDGLYGAESLQCAWEQDAKSCVAAACKGCSGEQCQLCNQDVQRIASCCDEHYHSVDPPQMCKDSKEEAVTNCFDSKCRGCGGEQCQLCREDAKSECCTGSMRTPSCESSRSILP
;
A
#
# COMPACT_ATOMS: atom_id res chain seq x y z
N MET A 1 1.66 72.77 -44.09
CA MET A 1 0.97 71.47 -44.30
C MET A 1 1.65 70.44 -43.42
N ALA A 2 1.01 70.02 -42.33
CA ALA A 2 1.48 68.90 -41.51
C ALA A 2 0.24 68.09 -41.13
N ARG A 3 0.12 66.89 -41.70
CA ARG A 3 -0.98 65.95 -41.47
C ARG A 3 -0.72 65.24 -40.15
N ALA A 4 -1.61 65.44 -39.18
CA ALA A 4 -1.71 64.60 -38.00
C ALA A 4 -2.32 63.25 -38.40
N LEU A 5 -1.54 62.17 -38.28
CA LEU A 5 -2.03 60.80 -38.38
C LEU A 5 -2.51 60.39 -36.98
N VAL A 6 -3.84 60.32 -36.83
CA VAL A 6 -4.50 59.74 -35.66
C VAL A 6 -4.34 58.22 -35.74
N LEU A 7 -3.46 57.67 -34.91
CA LEU A 7 -3.37 56.23 -34.66
C LEU A 7 -4.55 55.83 -33.77
N SER A 8 -5.58 55.24 -34.39
CA SER A 8 -6.68 54.60 -33.68
C SER A 8 -6.18 53.38 -32.92
N LEU A 9 -6.14 53.51 -31.58
CA LEU A 9 -6.03 52.37 -30.67
C LEU A 9 -7.28 51.51 -30.80
N VAL A 10 -7.15 50.37 -31.50
CA VAL A 10 -8.11 49.28 -31.37
C VAL A 10 -7.78 48.57 -30.06
N VAL A 11 -8.54 48.88 -29.02
CA VAL A 11 -8.53 48.11 -27.77
C VAL A 11 -9.18 46.76 -28.09
N LEU A 12 -8.37 45.73 -28.34
CA LEU A 12 -8.86 44.36 -28.27
C LEU A 12 -9.24 44.10 -26.82
N SER A 13 -10.54 44.18 -26.52
CA SER A 13 -11.10 43.60 -25.31
C SER A 13 -10.97 42.09 -25.43
N SER A 14 -10.03 41.50 -24.69
CA SER A 14 -10.07 40.07 -24.37
C SER A 14 -11.35 39.85 -23.57
N ALA A 15 -12.41 39.41 -24.25
CA ALA A 15 -13.57 38.85 -23.57
C ALA A 15 -13.05 37.66 -22.75
N ASP A 16 -13.08 37.78 -21.43
CA ASP A 16 -13.02 36.64 -20.52
C ASP A 16 -14.14 35.69 -20.97
N ALA A 17 -13.78 34.65 -21.73
CA ALA A 17 -14.71 33.61 -22.11
C ALA A 17 -15.22 33.01 -20.80
N THR A 18 -16.49 33.24 -20.49
CA THR A 18 -17.11 32.60 -19.32
C THR A 18 -16.95 31.10 -19.53
N PRO A 19 -16.26 30.40 -18.61
CA PRO A 19 -16.09 28.97 -18.77
C PRO A 19 -17.49 28.33 -18.88
N CYS A 20 -17.62 27.34 -19.75
CA CYS A 20 -18.88 26.65 -20.08
C CYS A 20 -19.89 27.44 -20.93
N ALA A 21 -19.58 28.64 -21.41
CA ALA A 21 -20.47 29.40 -22.29
C ALA A 21 -20.75 28.64 -23.61
N GLY A 22 -22.03 28.47 -23.94
CA GLY A 22 -22.49 27.80 -25.16
C GLY A 22 -22.74 26.29 -25.01
N LEU A 23 -22.49 25.72 -23.84
CA LEU A 23 -22.92 24.36 -23.50
C LEU A 23 -24.36 24.35 -22.99
N TYR A 24 -25.07 23.25 -23.20
CA TYR A 24 -26.44 23.06 -22.74
C TYR A 24 -26.64 21.65 -22.17
N GLY A 25 -27.60 21.49 -21.27
CA GLY A 25 -27.92 20.19 -20.67
C GLY A 25 -26.80 19.63 -19.80
N ALA A 26 -26.57 18.32 -19.84
CA ALA A 26 -25.63 17.63 -18.96
C ALA A 26 -24.18 18.13 -19.11
N GLU A 27 -23.75 18.50 -20.32
CA GLU A 27 -22.39 19.00 -20.57
C GLU A 27 -22.15 20.36 -19.88
N SER A 28 -23.18 21.21 -19.81
CA SER A 28 -23.08 22.50 -19.10
C SER A 28 -22.94 22.32 -17.59
N LEU A 29 -23.65 21.34 -17.02
CA LEU A 29 -23.57 21.00 -15.59
C LEU A 29 -22.23 20.32 -15.25
N GLN A 30 -21.73 19.46 -16.13
CA GLN A 30 -20.43 18.81 -15.94
C GLN A 30 -19.29 19.83 -15.99
N CYS A 31 -19.33 20.77 -16.93
CA CYS A 31 -18.35 21.84 -17.01
C CYS A 31 -18.43 22.78 -15.79
N ALA A 32 -19.64 23.16 -15.36
CA ALA A 32 -19.82 23.99 -14.16
C ALA A 32 -19.25 23.31 -12.91
N TRP A 33 -19.47 22.00 -12.77
CA TRP A 33 -18.89 21.21 -11.68
C TRP A 33 -17.36 21.20 -11.71
N GLU A 34 -16.75 20.98 -12.88
CA GLU A 34 -15.30 20.99 -13.00
C GLU A 34 -14.70 22.34 -12.59
N GLU A 35 -15.32 23.45 -12.97
CA GLU A 35 -14.86 24.80 -12.61
C GLU A 35 -15.05 25.10 -11.13
N ASP A 36 -16.17 24.68 -10.54
CA ASP A 36 -16.41 24.80 -9.10
C ASP A 36 -15.36 24.03 -8.29
N VAL A 37 -15.01 22.80 -8.73
CA VAL A 37 -13.96 21.99 -8.10
C VAL A 37 -12.60 22.66 -8.23
N LYS A 38 -12.25 23.20 -9.41
CA LYS A 38 -11.00 23.97 -9.59
C LYS A 38 -10.94 25.18 -8.67
N SER A 39 -12.03 25.94 -8.56
CA SER A 39 -12.11 27.10 -7.68
C SER A 39 -11.97 26.73 -6.20
N CYS A 40 -12.60 25.61 -5.80
CA CYS A 40 -12.45 25.03 -4.47
C CYS A 40 -11.00 24.61 -4.19
N LEU A 41 -10.31 23.97 -5.15
CA LEU A 41 -8.91 23.58 -5.02
C LEU A 41 -7.98 24.80 -4.88
N GLU A 42 -8.18 25.85 -5.69
CA GLU A 42 -7.42 27.11 -5.57
C GLU A 42 -7.59 27.77 -4.20
N THR A 43 -8.80 27.67 -3.63
CA THR A 43 -9.11 28.21 -2.30
C THR A 43 -8.49 27.37 -1.20
N SER A 44 -8.64 26.04 -1.27
CA SER A 44 -8.12 25.08 -0.30
C SER A 44 -6.59 25.06 -0.26
N CYS A 45 -5.94 25.21 -1.42
CA CYS A 45 -4.49 25.24 -1.55
C CYS A 45 -3.91 26.66 -1.48
N ARG A 46 -4.70 27.66 -1.10
CA ARG A 46 -4.21 29.04 -1.06
C ARG A 46 -3.09 29.20 -0.02
N GLY A 47 -1.97 29.77 -0.44
CA GLY A 47 -0.82 30.05 0.43
C GLY A 47 0.25 28.95 0.46
N CYS A 48 0.11 27.90 -0.34
CA CYS A 48 1.20 26.97 -0.62
C CYS A 48 2.31 27.66 -1.46
N GLY A 49 3.51 27.07 -1.47
CA GLY A 49 4.61 27.49 -2.34
C GLY A 49 5.41 26.29 -2.87
N GLY A 50 5.89 26.39 -4.11
CA GLY A 50 6.72 25.33 -4.73
C GLY A 50 5.99 23.99 -4.86
N GLU A 51 6.70 22.90 -4.60
CA GLU A 51 6.20 21.51 -4.70
C GLU A 51 4.98 21.23 -3.80
N GLN A 52 4.84 21.95 -2.68
CA GLN A 52 3.70 21.78 -1.77
C GLN A 52 2.37 22.18 -2.42
N CYS A 53 2.38 23.12 -3.37
CA CYS A 53 1.18 23.46 -4.13
C CYS A 53 0.75 22.34 -5.05
N GLN A 54 1.71 21.67 -5.67
CA GLN A 54 1.41 20.56 -6.55
C GLN A 54 0.83 19.40 -5.75
N LEU A 55 1.48 19.04 -4.64
CA LEU A 55 0.98 18.01 -3.72
C LEU A 55 -0.42 18.31 -3.20
N CYS A 56 -0.71 19.56 -2.84
CA CYS A 56 -2.05 19.95 -2.39
C CYS A 56 -3.11 19.82 -3.49
N ARG A 57 -2.79 20.23 -4.73
CA ARG A 57 -3.72 20.16 -5.87
C ARG A 57 -3.95 18.76 -6.39
N GLU A 58 -3.00 17.86 -6.14
CA GLU A 58 -3.05 16.44 -6.50
C GLU A 58 -3.55 15.57 -5.33
N ASP A 59 -3.83 16.16 -4.16
CA ASP A 59 -4.31 15.43 -3.00
C ASP A 59 -5.74 14.90 -3.22
N ALA A 60 -5.87 13.58 -3.34
CA ALA A 60 -7.13 12.92 -3.61
C ALA A 60 -8.20 13.18 -2.52
N GLN A 61 -7.82 13.43 -1.26
CA GLN A 61 -8.78 13.78 -0.21
C GLN A 61 -9.35 15.18 -0.43
N ILE A 62 -8.48 16.15 -0.72
CA ILE A 62 -8.89 17.54 -0.98
C ILE A 62 -9.75 17.60 -2.24
N ILE A 63 -9.34 16.93 -3.32
CA ILE A 63 -10.11 16.86 -4.58
C ILE A 63 -11.47 16.22 -4.31
N ASN A 64 -11.52 15.06 -3.64
CA ASN A 64 -12.78 14.38 -3.36
C ASN A 64 -13.70 15.20 -2.45
N ALA A 65 -13.17 15.97 -1.49
CA ALA A 65 -13.96 16.89 -0.68
C ALA A 65 -14.60 18.00 -1.54
N CYS A 66 -13.79 18.67 -2.38
CA CYS A 66 -14.30 19.66 -3.33
C CYS A 66 -15.34 19.07 -4.29
N CYS A 67 -15.14 17.83 -4.76
CA CYS A 67 -16.09 17.13 -5.60
C CYS A 67 -17.43 16.82 -4.92
N GLN A 68 -17.43 16.54 -3.62
CA GLN A 68 -18.64 16.29 -2.84
C GLN A 68 -19.39 17.59 -2.54
N ASP A 69 -18.68 18.65 -2.18
CA ASP A 69 -19.27 19.95 -1.83
C ASP A 69 -19.92 20.64 -3.03
N HIS A 70 -19.41 20.38 -4.23
CA HIS A 70 -19.87 20.99 -5.49
C HIS A 70 -20.58 20.01 -6.42
N TRP A 71 -21.27 19.00 -5.90
CA TRP A 71 -21.97 17.99 -6.72
C TRP A 71 -23.13 18.58 -7.56
N HIS A 72 -23.13 18.32 -8.88
CA HIS A 72 -24.14 18.83 -9.84
C HIS A 72 -25.15 17.79 -10.37
N SER A 73 -25.27 16.62 -9.72
CA SER A 73 -26.24 15.55 -10.11
C SER A 73 -26.11 15.04 -11.56
N VAL A 74 -24.92 15.17 -12.13
CA VAL A 74 -24.51 14.61 -13.42
C VAL A 74 -23.38 13.61 -13.23
N ASP A 75 -22.88 13.04 -14.32
CA ASP A 75 -21.69 12.21 -14.29
C ASP A 75 -20.48 13.03 -13.83
N PRO A 76 -19.68 12.57 -12.85
CA PRO A 76 -18.57 13.35 -12.32
C PRO A 76 -17.50 13.68 -13.36
N PRO A 77 -16.89 14.87 -13.29
CA PRO A 77 -15.71 15.17 -14.08
C PRO A 77 -14.58 14.20 -13.74
N GLN A 78 -13.66 13.98 -14.68
CA GLN A 78 -12.65 12.92 -14.57
C GLN A 78 -11.81 13.04 -13.29
N MET A 79 -11.42 14.27 -12.91
CA MET A 79 -10.69 14.53 -11.65
C MET A 79 -11.41 14.00 -10.40
N CYS A 80 -12.74 14.05 -10.36
CA CYS A 80 -13.52 13.53 -9.24
C CYS A 80 -13.60 11.99 -9.26
N LYS A 81 -13.61 11.39 -10.45
CA LYS A 81 -13.55 9.93 -10.60
C LYS A 81 -12.19 9.41 -10.16
N ASP A 82 -11.13 10.04 -10.62
CA ASP A 82 -9.74 9.68 -10.30
C ASP A 82 -9.48 9.82 -8.81
N ALA A 83 -9.83 10.95 -8.20
CA ALA A 83 -9.70 11.15 -6.77
C ALA A 83 -10.48 10.09 -5.95
N LYS A 84 -11.70 9.75 -6.37
CA LYS A 84 -12.48 8.70 -5.72
C LYS A 84 -11.82 7.32 -5.86
N GLU A 85 -11.19 7.03 -7.00
CA GLU A 85 -10.45 5.79 -7.23
C GLU A 85 -9.19 5.72 -6.36
N ASP A 86 -8.45 6.82 -6.25
CA ASP A 86 -7.24 6.91 -5.43
C ASP A 86 -7.51 6.78 -3.93
N LEU A 87 -8.73 7.09 -3.50
CA LEU A 87 -9.19 6.88 -2.13
C LEU A 87 -9.66 5.44 -1.83
N LYS A 88 -9.81 4.58 -2.84
CA LYS A 88 -10.13 3.17 -2.58
C LYS A 88 -8.92 2.49 -1.93
N PRO A 89 -9.14 1.60 -0.93
CA PRO A 89 -8.07 0.74 -0.44
C PRO A 89 -7.53 -0.09 -1.61
N LYS A 90 -6.34 0.25 -2.11
CA LYS A 90 -5.65 -0.52 -3.15
C LYS A 90 -5.14 -1.80 -2.51
N ASN A 91 -5.48 -2.97 -3.08
CA ASN A 91 -4.86 -4.19 -2.61
C ASN A 91 -3.39 -4.14 -3.05
N PRO A 92 -2.41 -4.25 -2.14
CA PRO A 92 -1.00 -4.17 -2.52
C PRO A 92 -0.56 -5.28 -3.49
N CYS A 93 -1.39 -6.31 -3.68
CA CYS A 93 -1.18 -7.38 -4.65
C CYS A 93 -1.90 -7.16 -6.00
N ASP A 94 -2.59 -6.03 -6.19
CA ASP A 94 -3.28 -5.72 -7.44
C ASP A 94 -2.30 -5.64 -8.62
N GLY A 95 -2.67 -6.28 -9.73
CA GLY A 95 -1.85 -6.33 -10.94
C GLY A 95 -0.76 -7.40 -10.96
N LEU A 96 -0.59 -8.17 -9.87
CA LEU A 96 0.26 -9.37 -9.85
C LEU A 96 -0.51 -10.58 -10.37
N TYR A 97 0.23 -11.55 -10.94
CA TYR A 97 -0.34 -12.78 -11.48
C TYR A 97 0.52 -14.00 -11.15
N GLY A 98 -0.10 -15.19 -11.14
CA GLY A 98 0.61 -16.45 -10.95
C GLY A 98 1.25 -16.60 -9.55
N ALA A 99 2.51 -17.00 -9.50
CA ALA A 99 3.21 -17.23 -8.23
C ALA A 99 3.43 -15.95 -7.43
N GLU A 100 3.66 -14.82 -8.11
CA GLU A 100 3.90 -13.53 -7.46
C GLU A 100 2.65 -13.01 -6.72
N SER A 101 1.45 -13.22 -7.29
CA SER A 101 0.21 -12.84 -6.61
C SER A 101 -0.07 -13.71 -5.39
N LEU A 102 0.26 -15.00 -5.45
CA LEU A 102 0.15 -15.91 -4.30
C LEU A 102 1.18 -15.59 -3.21
N GLN A 103 2.41 -15.23 -3.58
CA GLN A 103 3.44 -14.81 -2.62
C GLN A 103 3.05 -13.50 -1.93
N CYS A 104 2.55 -12.52 -2.68
CA CYS A 104 2.04 -11.28 -2.10
C CYS A 104 0.84 -11.53 -1.18
N ALA A 105 -0.13 -12.35 -1.60
CA ALA A 105 -1.28 -12.69 -0.78
C ALA A 105 -0.85 -13.32 0.55
N TRP A 106 0.09 -14.27 0.52
CA TRP A 106 0.67 -14.86 1.72
C TRP A 106 1.26 -13.80 2.64
N GLU A 107 2.07 -12.89 2.10
CA GLU A 107 2.72 -11.85 2.89
C GLU A 107 1.69 -10.93 3.56
N GLN A 108 0.61 -10.56 2.85
CA GLN A 108 -0.46 -9.73 3.41
C GLN A 108 -1.26 -10.47 4.48
N ASP A 109 -1.54 -11.75 4.27
CA ASP A 109 -2.25 -12.58 5.23
C ASP A 109 -1.43 -12.76 6.52
N ALA A 110 -0.12 -13.05 6.39
CA ALA A 110 0.78 -13.15 7.53
C ALA A 110 0.89 -11.82 8.29
N LYS A 111 1.03 -10.69 7.58
CA LYS A 111 1.04 -9.35 8.19
C LYS A 111 -0.27 -9.05 8.92
N SER A 112 -1.40 -9.38 8.31
CA SER A 112 -2.73 -9.18 8.91
C SER A 112 -2.92 -10.05 10.15
N CYS A 113 -2.46 -11.30 10.12
CA CYS A 113 -2.44 -12.20 11.27
C CYS A 113 -1.59 -11.64 12.43
N VAL A 114 -0.37 -11.17 12.15
CA VAL A 114 0.50 -10.56 13.17
C VAL A 114 -0.14 -9.30 13.75
N ALA A 115 -0.69 -8.42 12.90
CA ALA A 115 -1.38 -7.21 13.33
C ALA A 115 -2.60 -7.52 14.21
N ALA A 116 -3.38 -8.54 13.87
CA ALA A 116 -4.52 -9.00 14.67
C ALA A 116 -4.07 -9.57 16.03
N ALA A 117 -3.02 -10.38 16.05
CA ALA A 117 -2.45 -10.93 17.28
C ALA A 117 -1.83 -9.86 18.18
N CYS A 118 -1.35 -8.76 17.60
CA CYS A 118 -0.83 -7.60 18.30
C CYS A 118 -1.87 -6.51 18.59
N LYS A 119 -3.16 -6.76 18.31
CA LYS A 119 -4.19 -5.74 18.53
C LYS A 119 -4.26 -5.35 20.01
N GLY A 120 -4.13 -4.06 20.28
CA GLY A 120 -4.19 -3.50 21.64
C GLY A 120 -2.83 -3.19 22.29
N CYS A 121 -1.71 -3.42 21.58
CA CYS A 121 -0.42 -2.89 22.02
C CYS A 121 -0.27 -1.40 21.73
N SER A 122 0.64 -0.74 22.47
CA SER A 122 1.07 0.63 22.20
C SER A 122 2.56 0.79 22.53
N GLY A 123 3.25 1.70 21.83
CA GLY A 123 4.66 1.99 22.06
C GLY A 123 5.58 0.79 21.75
N GLU A 124 6.65 0.63 22.53
CA GLU A 124 7.70 -0.38 22.32
C GLU A 124 7.16 -1.82 22.39
N GLN A 125 6.13 -2.07 23.21
CA GLN A 125 5.49 -3.39 23.30
C GLN A 125 4.91 -3.82 21.95
N CYS A 126 4.46 -2.85 21.15
CA CYS A 126 3.91 -3.12 19.84
C CYS A 126 4.99 -3.46 18.83
N GLN A 127 6.14 -2.80 18.92
CA GLN A 127 7.30 -3.14 18.08
C GLN A 127 7.78 -4.55 18.38
N LEU A 128 7.95 -4.91 19.66
CA LEU A 128 8.32 -6.26 20.08
C LEU A 128 7.29 -7.30 19.63
N CYS A 129 5.99 -6.99 19.77
CA CYS A 129 4.93 -7.90 19.36
C CYS A 129 4.96 -8.21 17.86
N ASN A 130 5.17 -7.17 17.04
CA ASN A 130 5.23 -7.29 15.57
C ASN A 130 6.54 -7.91 15.06
N GLN A 131 7.56 -8.00 15.91
CA GLN A 131 8.87 -8.60 15.61
C GLN A 131 9.08 -9.95 16.31
N ASP A 132 8.05 -10.48 16.98
CA ASP A 132 8.11 -11.77 17.65
C ASP A 132 8.18 -12.89 16.60
N VAL A 133 9.37 -13.50 16.48
CA VAL A 133 9.67 -14.49 15.43
C VAL A 133 8.80 -15.74 15.54
N GLN A 134 8.39 -16.14 16.74
CA GLN A 134 7.51 -17.29 16.94
C GLN A 134 6.10 -16.99 16.45
N ARG A 135 5.59 -15.79 16.72
CA ARG A 135 4.30 -15.31 16.21
C ARG A 135 4.32 -15.19 14.70
N ILE A 136 5.34 -14.55 14.12
CA ILE A 136 5.44 -14.41 12.66
C ILE A 136 5.52 -15.79 12.00
N ALA A 137 6.37 -16.69 12.50
CA ALA A 137 6.47 -18.05 11.97
C ALA A 137 5.14 -18.81 12.05
N SER A 138 4.39 -18.67 13.14
CA SER A 138 3.07 -19.30 13.30
C SER A 138 2.05 -18.74 12.30
N CYS A 139 1.97 -17.42 12.15
CA CYS A 139 1.11 -16.79 11.14
C CYS A 139 1.48 -17.22 9.71
N CYS A 140 2.78 -17.35 9.42
CA CYS A 140 3.24 -17.83 8.13
C CYS A 140 2.85 -19.30 7.86
N ASP A 141 2.85 -20.17 8.88
CA ASP A 141 2.38 -21.55 8.76
C ASP A 141 0.88 -21.66 8.55
N GLU A 142 0.09 -20.86 9.28
CA GLU A 142 -1.38 -20.84 9.18
C GLU A 142 -1.85 -20.40 7.80
N HIS A 143 -1.13 -19.45 7.20
CA HIS A 143 -1.42 -18.89 5.89
C HIS A 143 -0.50 -19.45 4.80
N TYR A 144 -0.03 -20.69 4.94
CA TYR A 144 0.86 -21.29 3.96
C TYR A 144 0.22 -21.35 2.56
N HIS A 145 0.91 -20.78 1.58
CA HIS A 145 0.62 -21.00 0.17
C HIS A 145 1.67 -21.96 -0.41
N SER A 146 1.28 -22.89 -1.28
CA SER A 146 2.19 -23.84 -1.95
C SER A 146 3.09 -23.18 -3.02
N VAL A 147 3.68 -22.04 -2.69
CA VAL A 147 4.61 -21.23 -3.48
C VAL A 147 5.86 -20.94 -2.65
N ASP A 148 6.83 -20.26 -3.25
CA ASP A 148 8.02 -19.82 -2.51
C ASP A 148 7.61 -18.84 -1.38
N PRO A 149 7.99 -19.10 -0.12
CA PRO A 149 7.58 -18.25 0.99
C PRO A 149 8.13 -16.81 0.89
N PRO A 150 7.38 -15.80 1.34
CA PRO A 150 7.90 -14.44 1.51
C PRO A 150 9.12 -14.43 2.43
N GLN A 151 10.05 -13.48 2.21
CA GLN A 151 11.30 -13.42 2.96
C GLN A 151 11.08 -13.32 4.48
N MET A 152 10.10 -12.53 4.93
CA MET A 152 9.78 -12.41 6.36
C MET A 152 9.41 -13.76 7.00
N CYS A 153 8.75 -14.64 6.24
CA CYS A 153 8.36 -15.96 6.69
C CYS A 153 9.55 -16.92 6.71
N LYS A 154 10.46 -16.83 5.72
CA LYS A 154 11.71 -17.60 5.71
C LYS A 154 12.55 -17.28 6.94
N ASP A 155 12.83 -16.00 7.15
CA ASP A 155 13.69 -15.51 8.23
C ASP A 155 13.10 -15.89 9.60
N SER A 156 11.81 -15.59 9.81
CA SER A 156 11.15 -15.87 11.09
C SER A 156 11.06 -17.35 11.37
N LYS A 157 10.81 -18.19 10.36
CA LYS A 157 10.75 -19.65 10.54
C LYS A 157 12.12 -20.24 10.82
N GLU A 158 13.16 -19.79 10.13
CA GLU A 158 14.54 -20.23 10.37
C GLU A 158 15.01 -19.86 11.78
N GLU A 159 14.73 -18.64 12.21
CA GLU A 159 15.05 -18.19 13.56
C GLU A 159 14.21 -18.94 14.61
N ALA A 160 12.91 -19.15 14.37
CA ALA A 160 12.05 -19.88 15.29
C ALA A 160 12.52 -21.32 15.52
N VAL A 161 12.93 -22.01 14.44
CA VAL A 161 13.50 -23.36 14.48
C VAL A 161 14.84 -23.36 15.23
N THR A 162 15.71 -22.39 14.94
CA THR A 162 17.01 -22.26 15.59
C THR A 162 16.86 -22.03 17.10
N ASN A 163 15.98 -21.11 17.49
CA ASN A 163 15.67 -20.82 18.89
C ASN A 163 15.09 -22.06 19.62
N CYS A 164 14.28 -22.86 18.93
CA CYS A 164 13.77 -24.12 19.47
C CYS A 164 14.91 -25.12 19.73
N PHE A 165 15.82 -25.33 18.75
CA PHE A 165 16.97 -26.20 18.93
C PHE A 165 17.90 -25.71 20.05
N ASP A 166 18.18 -24.42 20.12
CA ASP A 166 19.05 -23.85 21.14
C ASP A 166 18.45 -23.92 22.54
N SER A 167 17.11 -23.93 22.64
CA SER A 167 16.41 -24.20 23.89
C SER A 167 16.50 -25.67 24.30
N LYS A 168 16.20 -26.59 23.37
CA LYS A 168 16.14 -28.04 23.64
C LYS A 168 17.51 -28.69 23.83
N CYS A 169 18.51 -28.23 23.07
CA CYS A 169 19.86 -28.77 23.06
C CYS A 169 20.85 -27.89 23.82
N ARG A 170 20.37 -27.00 24.70
CA ARG A 170 21.24 -26.14 25.50
C ARG A 170 22.24 -26.98 26.30
N GLY A 171 23.53 -26.68 26.14
CA GLY A 171 24.61 -27.32 26.88
C GLY A 171 25.14 -28.62 26.25
N CYS A 172 24.69 -28.99 25.05
CA CYS A 172 25.34 -30.03 24.26
C CYS A 172 26.73 -29.56 23.76
N GLY A 173 27.60 -30.51 23.41
CA GLY A 173 28.87 -30.22 22.72
C GLY A 173 29.19 -31.26 21.66
N GLY A 174 29.82 -30.83 20.56
CA GLY A 174 30.29 -31.72 19.49
C GLY A 174 29.16 -32.55 18.86
N GLU A 175 29.42 -33.84 18.65
CA GLU A 175 28.49 -34.80 18.04
C GLU A 175 27.16 -34.94 18.81
N GLN A 176 27.16 -34.72 20.13
CA GLN A 176 25.95 -34.79 20.95
C GLN A 176 24.95 -33.68 20.59
N CYS A 177 25.42 -32.52 20.12
CA CYS A 177 24.53 -31.48 19.61
C CYS A 177 23.83 -31.88 18.32
N GLN A 178 24.53 -32.60 17.44
CA GLN A 178 23.95 -33.06 16.19
C GLN A 178 22.85 -34.08 16.46
N LEU A 179 23.12 -35.07 17.31
CA LEU A 179 22.13 -36.06 17.73
C LEU A 179 20.93 -35.40 18.41
N CYS A 180 21.17 -34.48 19.36
CA CYS A 180 20.08 -33.75 20.00
C CYS A 180 19.21 -32.97 19.00
N ARG A 181 19.83 -32.30 18.02
CA ARG A 181 19.08 -31.59 16.98
C ARG A 181 18.27 -32.54 16.11
N GLU A 182 18.81 -33.69 15.73
CA GLU A 182 18.05 -34.72 15.01
C GLU A 182 16.85 -35.22 15.81
N ASP A 183 17.02 -35.50 17.11
CA ASP A 183 15.93 -35.94 18.00
C ASP A 183 14.86 -34.83 18.15
N ALA A 184 15.31 -33.59 18.30
CA ALA A 184 14.45 -32.43 18.46
C ALA A 184 13.73 -32.00 17.17
N LYS A 185 14.10 -32.51 15.99
CA LYS A 185 13.43 -32.15 14.72
C LYS A 185 11.93 -32.42 14.77
N SER A 186 11.51 -33.51 15.38
CA SER A 186 10.08 -33.86 15.48
C SER A 186 9.24 -32.79 16.21
N GLU A 187 9.87 -32.04 17.13
CA GLU A 187 9.23 -30.98 17.91
C GLU A 187 9.49 -29.58 17.35
N CYS A 188 10.70 -29.30 16.88
CA CYS A 188 11.10 -27.97 16.40
C CYS A 188 10.73 -27.72 14.93
N CYS A 189 10.59 -28.78 14.13
CA CYS A 189 10.28 -28.70 12.71
C CYS A 189 8.80 -29.03 12.45
N THR A 190 7.92 -28.30 13.11
CA THR A 190 6.47 -28.40 12.91
C THR A 190 6.00 -27.39 11.86
N GLY A 191 4.74 -27.51 11.44
CA GLY A 191 4.12 -26.60 10.47
C GLY A 191 4.29 -27.03 9.02
N SER A 192 3.67 -26.23 8.15
CA SER A 192 3.63 -26.42 6.69
C SER A 192 4.92 -25.93 6.05
N MET A 193 5.52 -24.86 6.59
CA MET A 193 6.80 -24.36 6.13
C MET A 193 7.96 -25.21 6.66
N ARG A 194 8.88 -25.57 5.76
CA ARG A 194 10.12 -26.27 6.09
C ARG A 194 11.31 -25.35 5.88
N THR A 195 12.23 -25.35 6.84
CA THR A 195 13.54 -24.68 6.74
C THR A 195 14.59 -25.71 6.36
N PRO A 196 15.76 -25.30 5.82
CA PRO A 196 16.84 -26.23 5.48
C PRO A 196 17.28 -27.11 6.66
N SER A 197 17.29 -26.58 7.90
CA SER A 197 17.60 -27.36 9.10
C SER A 197 16.57 -28.45 9.43
N CYS A 198 15.37 -28.33 8.87
CA CYS A 198 14.23 -29.21 9.06
C CYS A 198 14.00 -30.15 7.88
N GLU A 199 14.79 -30.04 6.82
CA GLU A 199 14.80 -31.01 5.74
C GLU A 199 15.48 -32.28 6.28
N SER A 200 14.77 -33.40 6.26
CA SER A 200 15.45 -34.69 6.41
C SER A 200 16.32 -34.94 5.19
N SER A 201 17.49 -35.54 5.40
CA SER A 201 18.33 -36.13 4.37
C SER A 201 17.61 -37.28 3.66
N ARG A 202 16.54 -37.00 2.93
CA ARG A 202 15.74 -38.00 2.21
C ARG A 202 16.30 -38.23 0.81
N SER A 203 17.61 -38.52 0.74
CA SER A 203 18.29 -38.87 -0.52
C SER A 203 19.52 -39.76 -0.32
N ILE A 204 19.51 -40.72 0.62
CA ILE A 204 20.40 -41.89 0.53
C ILE A 204 19.62 -43.12 1.01
N LEU A 205 18.87 -43.74 0.11
CA LEU A 205 18.63 -45.19 0.18
C LEU A 205 19.32 -45.80 -1.05
N PRO A 206 20.12 -46.87 -0.88
CA PRO A 206 20.78 -47.59 -1.97
C PRO A 206 19.79 -48.29 -2.90
#